data_AF-A0A5C6M0E9-F1
#
_entry.id   AF-A0A5C6M0E9-F1
#
_cell.length_a   1.000
_cell.length_b   1.000
_cell.length_c   1.000
_cell.angle_alpha   90.00
_cell.angle_beta   90.00
_cell.angle_gamma   90.00
#
_symmetry.space_group_name_H-M   'P 1'
#
loop_
_entity.id
_entity.type
_entity.pdbx_description
1 polymer ?
#
loop_
_entity_poly.entity_id
_entity_poly.type
_entity_poly.pdbx_seq_one_letter_code
_entity_poly.pdbx_strand_id
1 'polypeptide(L)'
;MDTIAASQVVVLCGETGSGKSTQLPKILTEMGRGIAGVIGHTQPRRIAARSVAARVAEELGCKLGQEVGYRIRFTDSSGPLTRIRL
;
A
#
# COMPACT_ATOMS: atom_id res chain seq x y z
N MET A 1 -15.93 -4.54 1.84
CA MET A 1 -15.34 -5.26 0.69
C MET A 1 -16.20 -5.12 -0.54
N ASP A 2 -17.51 -5.39 -0.44
CA ASP A 2 -18.47 -5.34 -1.56
C ASP A 2 -18.46 -4.03 -2.33
N THR A 3 -18.35 -2.89 -1.64
CA THR A 3 -18.24 -1.57 -2.27
C THR A 3 -17.04 -1.44 -3.20
N ILE A 4 -15.88 -2.01 -2.84
CA ILE A 4 -14.66 -1.99 -3.67
C ILE A 4 -14.77 -2.97 -4.85
N ALA A 5 -15.58 -4.02 -4.72
CA ALA A 5 -15.83 -4.97 -5.80
C ALA A 5 -16.85 -4.44 -6.82
N ALA A 6 -17.90 -3.76 -6.34
CA ALA A 6 -18.99 -3.25 -7.17
C ALA A 6 -18.71 -1.89 -7.81
N SER A 7 -17.80 -1.10 -7.25
CA SER A 7 -17.52 0.27 -7.70
C SER A 7 -16.10 0.43 -8.22
N GLN A 8 -15.96 1.01 -9.41
CA GLN A 8 -14.65 1.36 -9.97
C GLN A 8 -13.92 2.43 -9.14
N VAL A 9 -14.67 3.33 -8.51
CA VAL A 9 -14.14 4.41 -7.66
C VAL A 9 -14.88 4.41 -6.33
N VAL A 10 -14.14 4.47 -5.24
CA VAL A 10 -14.66 4.53 -3.87
C VAL A 10 -13.98 5.68 -3.14
N VAL A 11 -14.79 6.53 -2.51
CA VAL A 11 -14.30 7.55 -1.58
C VAL A 11 -14.49 7.03 -0.16
N LEU A 12 -13.39 6.86 0.57
CA LEU A 12 -13.41 6.40 1.95
C LEU A 12 -12.93 7.52 2.88
N CYS A 13 -13.79 7.92 3.81
CA CYS A 13 -13.49 8.93 4.82
C CYS A 13 -13.27 8.27 6.19
N GLY A 14 -12.33 8.80 6.96
CA GLY A 14 -12.09 8.41 8.34
C GLY A 14 -11.02 9.29 8.96
N GLU A 15 -10.99 9.42 10.28
CA GLU A 15 -10.00 10.24 10.99
C GLU A 15 -8.58 9.64 10.94
N THR A 16 -7.56 10.47 11.20
CA THR A 16 -6.19 9.96 11.38
C THR A 16 -6.16 8.98 12.55
N GLY A 17 -5.49 7.84 12.39
CA GLY A 17 -5.49 6.76 13.38
C GLY A 17 -6.52 5.65 13.09
N SER A 18 -7.49 5.87 12.19
CA SER A 18 -8.48 4.86 11.80
C SER A 18 -7.92 3.69 10.95
N GLY A 19 -6.60 3.59 10.79
CA GLY A 19 -5.95 2.51 10.04
C GLY A 19 -5.99 2.61 8.50
N LYS A 20 -6.48 3.71 7.90
CA LYS A 20 -6.61 3.81 6.42
C LYS A 20 -5.32 3.50 5.66
N SER A 21 -4.22 4.16 6.03
CA SER A 21 -2.94 4.04 5.29
C SER A 21 -2.21 2.72 5.54
N THR A 22 -2.54 1.99 6.61
CA THR A 22 -1.86 0.72 6.97
C THR A 22 -2.72 -0.50 6.64
N GLN A 23 -4.02 -0.46 6.89
CA GLN A 23 -4.91 -1.62 6.72
C GLN A 23 -5.49 -1.74 5.30
N LEU A 24 -5.78 -0.64 4.60
CA LEU A 24 -6.39 -0.74 3.26
C LEU A 24 -5.50 -1.50 2.25
N PRO A 25 -4.18 -1.28 2.18
CA PRO A 25 -3.33 -2.04 1.25
C PRO A 25 -3.34 -3.56 1.52
N LYS A 26 -3.43 -3.96 2.79
CA LYS A 26 -3.55 -5.36 3.21
C LYS A 26 -4.88 -5.96 2.78
N ILE A 27 -5.98 -5.29 3.10
CA ILE A 27 -7.34 -5.64 2.68
C ILE A 27 -7.42 -5.81 1.16
N LEU A 28 -6.85 -4.87 0.39
CA LEU A 28 -6.83 -4.95 -1.07
C LEU A 28 -6.01 -6.17 -1.56
N THR A 29 -4.91 -6.49 -0.89
CA THR A 29 -4.08 -7.66 -1.21
C THR A 29 -4.83 -8.98 -0.93
N GLU A 30 -5.56 -9.06 0.19
CA GLU A 30 -6.42 -10.20 0.53
C GLU A 30 -7.57 -10.39 -0.47
N MET A 31 -8.06 -9.30 -1.07
CA MET A 31 -8.99 -9.32 -2.19
C MET A 31 -8.35 -9.70 -3.54
N GLY A 32 -7.06 -10.06 -3.56
CA GLY A 32 -6.32 -10.42 -4.77
C GLY A 32 -5.91 -9.23 -5.65
N ARG A 33 -6.04 -7.98 -5.17
CA ARG A 33 -5.49 -6.81 -5.87
C ARG A 33 -3.96 -6.81 -5.75
N GLY A 34 -3.28 -6.21 -6.73
CA GLY A 34 -1.81 -6.21 -6.77
C GLY A 34 -1.16 -7.54 -7.19
N ILE A 35 -1.95 -8.53 -7.64
CA ILE A 35 -1.43 -9.77 -8.26
C ILE A 35 -1.14 -9.53 -9.75
N ALA A 36 -2.11 -8.97 -10.48
CA ALA A 36 -1.99 -8.65 -11.91
C ALA A 36 -1.44 -7.23 -12.17
N GLY A 37 -0.80 -6.61 -11.17
CA GLY A 37 -0.35 -5.23 -11.20
C GLY A 37 0.18 -4.78 -9.85
N VAL A 38 0.13 -3.48 -9.55
CA VAL A 38 0.63 -2.92 -8.28
C VAL A 38 -0.43 -2.04 -7.65
N ILE A 39 -0.64 -2.19 -6.34
CA ILE A 39 -1.40 -1.23 -5.52
C ILE A 39 -0.51 0.00 -5.31
N GLY A 40 -0.85 1.10 -5.98
CA GLY A 40 -0.20 2.39 -5.77
C GLY A 40 -0.81 3.10 -4.55
N HIS A 41 -0.01 3.33 -3.52
CA HIS A 41 -0.43 4.05 -2.33
C HIS A 41 0.37 5.34 -2.16
N THR A 42 -0.12 6.43 -2.74
CA THR A 42 0.59 7.71 -2.71
C THR A 42 0.55 8.36 -1.33
N GLN A 43 1.65 9.01 -0.97
CA GLN A 43 1.78 9.82 0.24
C GLN A 43 2.32 11.22 -0.11
N PRO A 44 1.78 12.29 0.48
CA PRO A 44 2.20 13.66 0.16
C PRO A 44 3.62 13.98 0.65
N ARG A 45 4.15 13.19 1.59
CA ARG A 45 5.47 13.39 2.20
C ARG A 45 6.33 12.15 2.02
N ARG A 46 7.59 12.33 1.61
CA ARG A 46 8.55 11.23 1.41
C ARG A 46 8.76 10.38 2.65
N ILE A 47 8.84 11.02 3.82
CA ILE A 47 9.04 10.34 5.11
C ILE A 47 7.83 9.44 5.42
N ALA A 48 6.61 9.90 5.08
CA ALA A 48 5.40 9.11 5.25
C ALA A 48 5.36 7.91 4.29
N ALA A 49 5.76 8.08 3.03
CA ALA A 49 5.88 6.96 2.09
C ALA A 49 6.80 5.87 2.64
N ARG A 50 8.00 6.25 3.11
CA ARG A 50 8.95 5.28 3.67
C ARG A 50 8.46 4.65 4.98
N SER A 51 7.89 5.43 5.91
CA SER A 51 7.46 4.90 7.21
C SER A 51 6.24 3.98 7.07
N VAL A 52 5.26 4.35 6.25
CA VAL A 52 4.09 3.50 5.99
C VAL A 52 4.51 2.23 5.24
N ALA A 53 5.45 2.31 4.29
CA ALA A 53 5.94 1.13 3.59
C ALA A 53 6.62 0.15 4.55
N ALA A 54 7.48 0.65 5.42
CA ALA A 54 8.13 -0.17 6.45
C ALA A 54 7.11 -0.81 7.39
N ARG A 55 6.10 -0.06 7.81
CA ARG A 55 5.04 -0.57 8.70
C ARG A 55 4.17 -1.64 8.03
N VAL A 56 3.76 -1.42 6.79
CA VAL A 56 2.97 -2.41 6.03
C VAL A 56 3.79 -3.66 5.75
N ALA A 57 5.09 -3.53 5.44
CA ALA A 57 5.98 -4.68 5.28
C ALA A 57 6.09 -5.52 6.56
N GLU A 58 6.27 -4.86 7.71
CA GLU A 58 6.28 -5.50 9.03
C GLU A 58 4.96 -6.25 9.31
N GLU A 59 3.81 -5.60 9.09
CA GLU A 59 2.49 -6.20 9.32
C GLU A 59 2.17 -7.38 8.38
N LEU A 60 2.78 -7.41 7.18
CA LEU A 60 2.67 -8.52 6.24
C LEU A 60 3.77 -9.57 6.41
N GLY A 61 4.69 -9.37 7.36
CA GLY A 61 5.79 -10.31 7.62
C GLY A 61 6.79 -10.42 6.47
N CYS A 62 6.89 -9.39 5.62
CA CYS A 62 7.82 -9.39 4.48
C CYS A 62 8.95 -8.38 4.65
N LYS A 63 10.04 -8.58 3.92
CA LYS A 63 11.13 -7.60 3.89
C LYS A 63 10.76 -6.40 3.01
N LEU A 64 10.98 -5.20 3.52
CA LEU A 64 10.83 -3.97 2.71
C LEU A 64 11.69 -4.05 1.45
N GLY A 65 11.07 -3.78 0.30
CA GLY A 65 11.66 -3.95 -1.04
C GLY A 65 11.26 -5.25 -1.75
N GLN A 66 10.57 -6.18 -1.08
CA GLN A 66 9.98 -7.37 -1.70
C GLN A 66 8.51 -7.10 -2.07
N GLU A 67 7.54 -7.71 -1.39
CA GLU A 67 6.11 -7.52 -1.67
C GLU A 67 5.62 -6.09 -1.41
N VAL A 68 6.28 -5.38 -0.48
CA VAL A 68 6.00 -3.97 -0.16
C VAL A 68 7.24 -3.14 -0.40
N GLY A 69 7.08 -2.03 -1.12
CA GLY A 69 8.16 -1.11 -1.44
C GLY A 69 7.71 0.34 -1.51
N TYR A 70 8.65 1.26 -1.76
CA TYR A 70 8.34 2.68 -1.96
C TYR A 70 9.23 3.30 -3.04
N ARG A 71 8.72 4.34 -3.69
CA ARG A 71 9.46 5.15 -4.66
C ARG A 71 9.32 6.63 -4.33
N ILE A 72 10.41 7.22 -3.86
CA ILE A 72 10.53 8.66 -3.63
C ILE A 72 11.59 9.23 -4.56
N ARG A 73 11.69 10.57 -4.63
CA ARG A 73 12.71 11.21 -5.45
C ARG A 73 14.10 10.71 -5.03
N PHE A 74 14.85 10.20 -6.00
CA PHE A 74 16.21 9.67 -5.86
C PHE A 74 16.34 8.34 -5.09
N THR A 75 15.24 7.71 -4.68
CA THR A 75 15.31 6.40 -3.99
C THR A 75 14.12 5.54 -4.39
N ASP A 76 14.42 4.38 -4.96
CA ASP A 76 13.44 3.34 -5.28
C ASP A 76 13.83 2.07 -4.52
N SER A 77 12.93 1.64 -3.65
CA SER A 77 13.03 0.40 -2.89
C SER A 77 11.82 -0.47 -3.24
N SER A 78 11.62 -0.69 -4.54
CA SER A 78 10.64 -1.62 -5.07
C SER A 78 11.27 -2.46 -6.19
N GLY A 79 10.70 -3.64 -6.44
CA GLY A 79 11.19 -4.58 -7.44
C GLY A 79 10.05 -5.30 -8.16
N PRO A 80 10.37 -6.33 -8.98
CA PRO A 80 9.37 -7.07 -9.75
C PRO A 80 8.32 -7.79 -8.89
N LEU A 81 8.65 -8.11 -7.64
CA LEU A 81 7.75 -8.78 -6.68
C LEU A 81 6.86 -7.79 -5.91
N THR A 82 7.07 -6.48 -6.07
CA THR A 82 6.33 -5.48 -5.29
C THR A 82 4.87 -5.42 -5.72
N ARG A 83 3.99 -5.75 -4.78
CA ARG A 83 2.53 -5.71 -4.92
C ARG A 83 1.95 -4.41 -4.37
N ILE A 84 2.61 -3.80 -3.38
CA ILE A 84 2.23 -2.51 -2.79
C ILE A 84 3.40 -1.54 -2.93
N ARG A 85 3.21 -0.44 -3.68
CA ARG A 85 4.21 0.61 -3.86
C ARG A 85 3.73 1.94 -3.31
N LEU A 86 4.50 2.48 -2.36
CA LEU A 86 4.27 3.79 -1.74
C LEU A 86 5.03 4.94 -2.40
#